data_AF-A0A3S0QT98-F1
#
_entry.id   AF-A0A3S0QT98-F1
#
_cell.length_a   1.000
_cell.length_b   1.000
_cell.length_c   1.000
_cell.angle_alpha   90.00
_cell.angle_beta   90.00
_cell.angle_gamma   90.00
#
_symmetry.space_group_name_H-M   'P 1'
#
loop_
_entity.id
_entity.type
_entity.pdbx_description
1 polymer ?
#
loop_
_entity_poly.entity_id
_entity_poly.type
_entity_poly.pdbx_seq_one_letter_code
_entity_poly.pdbx_strand_id
1 'polypeptide(L)'
;MKKILILIGALLTEEGIYAQLTPSENYVSAKIFLDYPANGSPKVAQKVQYFDGLSRPKQVVDVRSSPEGKDVVTHFEYDKFGREPNIPSCT
;
A
#
# COMPACT_ATOMS: atom_id res chain seq x y z
N MET A 1 -29.41 -32.47 -10.28
CA MET A 1 -29.39 -31.07 -10.77
C MET A 1 -29.45 -30.03 -9.64
N LYS A 2 -30.32 -30.18 -8.63
CA LYS A 2 -30.37 -29.27 -7.45
C LYS A 2 -29.03 -29.14 -6.69
N LYS A 3 -28.26 -30.23 -6.57
CA LYS A 3 -26.94 -30.25 -5.90
C LYS A 3 -25.85 -29.47 -6.66
N ILE A 4 -25.94 -29.41 -8.00
CA ILE A 4 -25.04 -28.61 -8.85
C ILE A 4 -25.36 -27.12 -8.70
N LEU A 5 -26.64 -26.75 -8.60
CA LEU A 5 -27.04 -25.36 -8.36
C LEU A 5 -26.56 -24.83 -7.00
N ILE A 6 -26.50 -25.69 -5.98
CA ILE A 6 -25.96 -25.34 -4.65
C ILE A 6 -24.45 -25.10 -4.72
N LEU A 7 -23.71 -25.92 -5.47
CA LEU A 7 -22.26 -25.75 -5.64
C LEU A 7 -21.90 -24.50 -6.44
N ILE A 8 -22.70 -24.13 -7.44
CA ILE A 8 -22.51 -22.89 -8.21
C ILE A 8 -22.86 -21.66 -7.35
N GLY A 9 -23.93 -21.73 -6.53
CA GLY A 9 -24.29 -20.67 -5.61
C GLY A 9 -23.23 -20.39 -4.55
N ALA A 10 -22.56 -21.43 -4.04
CA ALA A 10 -21.46 -21.29 -3.08
C ALA A 10 -20.16 -20.70 -3.69
N LEU A 11 -19.98 -20.81 -5.01
CA LEU A 11 -18.85 -20.22 -5.72
C LEU A 11 -19.06 -18.73 -6.04
N LEU A 12 -20.31 -18.24 -5.96
CA LEU A 12 -20.68 -16.86 -6.27
C LEU A 12 -20.76 -15.96 -5.02
N THR A 13 -20.58 -16.53 -3.83
CA THR A 13 -20.48 -15.78 -2.57
C THR A 13 -19.00 -15.53 -2.22
N GLU A 14 -18.29 -14.81 -3.08
CA GLU A 14 -16.98 -14.24 -2.72
C GLU A 14 -17.20 -12.87 -2.09
N GLU A 15 -17.69 -12.87 -0.85
CA GLU A 15 -17.67 -11.65 -0.03
C GLU A 15 -16.27 -11.50 0.59
N GLY A 16 -15.44 -10.68 -0.07
CA GLY A 16 -14.42 -9.82 0.53
C GLY A 16 -13.24 -10.50 1.23
N ILE A 17 -12.23 -10.93 0.48
CA ILE A 17 -10.89 -11.07 1.04
C ILE A 17 -10.34 -9.66 1.33
N TYR A 18 -10.50 -9.18 2.57
CA TYR A 18 -9.94 -7.90 3.04
C TYR A 18 -8.41 -8.00 3.21
N ALA A 19 -7.68 -8.23 2.11
CA ALA A 19 -6.21 -8.18 2.10
C ALA A 19 -5.67 -6.75 1.95
N GLN A 20 -6.53 -5.78 1.62
CA GLN A 20 -6.15 -4.44 1.21
C GLN A 20 -6.64 -3.39 2.21
N LEU A 21 -5.71 -2.59 2.75
CA LEU A 21 -5.94 -1.46 3.67
C LEU A 21 -6.98 -0.45 3.14
N THR A 22 -7.11 -0.33 1.82
CA THR A 22 -8.06 0.55 1.15
C THR A 22 -8.70 -0.14 -0.06
N PRO A 23 -10.03 -0.15 -0.20
CA PRO A 23 -10.71 -0.82 -1.31
C PRO A 23 -10.49 -0.15 -2.68
N SER A 24 -9.94 1.07 -2.71
CA SER A 24 -9.81 1.89 -3.93
C SER A 24 -8.41 1.97 -4.51
N GLU A 25 -7.36 1.65 -3.74
CA GLU A 25 -5.97 1.90 -4.15
C GLU A 25 -5.05 0.71 -3.85
N ASN A 26 -4.34 0.25 -4.87
CA ASN A 26 -3.34 -0.80 -4.76
C ASN A 26 -2.08 -0.25 -4.08
N TYR A 27 -1.53 -1.02 -3.13
CA TYR A 27 -0.32 -0.64 -2.41
C TYR A 27 0.56 -1.85 -2.07
N VAL A 28 1.85 -1.58 -1.88
CA VAL A 28 2.83 -2.49 -1.29
C VAL A 28 3.31 -1.89 0.03
N SER A 29 3.21 -2.66 1.11
CA SER A 29 3.69 -2.26 2.44
C SER A 29 4.90 -3.09 2.83
N ALA A 30 6.00 -2.42 3.17
CA ALA A 30 7.21 -3.02 3.68
C ALA A 30 7.43 -2.62 5.14
N LYS A 31 7.77 -3.60 5.98
CA LYS A 31 8.08 -3.40 7.40
C LYS A 31 9.46 -3.98 7.69
N ILE A 32 10.37 -3.14 8.16
CA ILE A 32 11.75 -3.49 8.50
C ILE A 32 11.93 -3.34 10.00
N PHE A 33 12.30 -4.43 10.67
CA PHE A 33 12.65 -4.42 12.09
C PHE A 33 14.12 -3.99 12.22
N LEU A 34 14.35 -2.89 12.92
CA LEU A 34 15.66 -2.27 13.09
C LEU A 34 16.39 -2.79 14.33
N ASP A 35 15.69 -3.51 15.21
CA ASP A 35 16.23 -4.14 16.40
C ASP A 35 15.66 -5.56 16.60
N TYR A 36 16.31 -6.31 17.49
CA TYR A 36 15.89 -7.64 17.84
C TYR A 36 14.68 -7.57 18.80
N PRO A 37 13.54 -8.20 18.49
CA PRO A 37 12.31 -8.11 19.29
C PRO A 37 12.36 -9.02 20.52
N ALA A 38 13.39 -8.91 21.36
CA ALA A 38 13.54 -9.77 22.54
C ALA A 38 12.50 -9.46 23.62
N ASN A 39 12.22 -8.18 23.92
CA ASN A 39 11.58 -7.78 25.18
C ASN A 39 10.75 -6.48 25.10
N GLY A 40 10.08 -6.19 23.98
CA GLY A 40 9.27 -4.96 23.85
C GLY A 40 8.71 -4.68 22.46
N SER A 41 8.27 -3.44 22.24
CA SER A 41 7.87 -2.93 20.93
C SER A 41 9.14 -2.66 20.08
N PRO A 42 9.43 -3.49 19.07
CA PRO A 42 10.63 -3.31 18.27
C PRO A 42 10.59 -1.99 17.51
N LYS A 43 11.76 -1.38 17.31
CA LYS A 43 11.92 -0.26 16.38
C LYS A 43 11.68 -0.76 14.98
N VAL A 44 10.69 -0.14 14.33
CA VAL A 44 10.24 -0.55 13.02
C VAL A 44 10.25 0.65 12.09
N ALA A 45 10.89 0.48 10.93
CA ALA A 45 10.68 1.35 9.79
C ALA A 45 9.58 0.75 8.91
N GLN A 46 8.54 1.53 8.60
CA GLN A 46 7.45 1.10 7.73
C GLN A 46 7.32 2.05 6.55
N LYS A 47 7.23 1.47 5.36
CA LYS A 47 7.03 2.19 4.10
C LYS A 47 5.81 1.62 3.38
N VAL A 48 4.93 2.50 2.91
CA VAL A 48 3.76 2.15 2.11
C VAL A 48 3.87 2.84 0.76
N GLN A 49 3.86 2.08 -0.32
CA GLN A 49 3.91 2.61 -1.68
C GLN A 49 2.60 2.31 -2.40
N TYR A 50 1.95 3.36 -2.87
CA TYR A 50 0.73 3.29 -3.66
C TYR A 50 1.06 3.35 -5.15
N PHE A 51 0.30 2.62 -5.94
CA PHE A 51 0.49 2.51 -7.37
C PHE A 51 -0.71 3.06 -8.13
N ASP A 52 -0.46 3.55 -9.33
CA ASP A 52 -1.51 3.75 -10.32
C ASP A 52 -1.93 2.42 -10.97
N GLY A 53 -2.99 2.45 -11.77
CA GLY A 53 -3.47 1.27 -12.51
C GLY A 53 -2.48 0.73 -13.56
N LEU A 54 -1.34 1.39 -13.78
CA LEU A 54 -0.27 1.00 -14.69
C LEU A 54 0.97 0.49 -13.93
N SER A 55 0.84 0.22 -12.62
CA SER A 55 1.92 -0.22 -11.73
C SER A 55 3.08 0.77 -11.58
N ARG A 56 2.83 2.06 -11.79
CA ARG A 56 3.80 3.13 -11.50
C ARG A 56 3.55 3.70 -10.10
N PRO A 57 4.59 4.02 -9.33
CA PRO A 57 4.42 4.58 -7.99
C PRO A 57 3.77 5.96 -8.09
N LYS A 58 2.64 6.14 -7.42
CA LYS A 58 1.90 7.40 -7.32
C LYS A 58 2.23 8.15 -6.02
N GLN A 59 2.48 7.40 -4.95
CA GLN A 59 2.76 7.97 -3.64
C GLN A 59 3.57 7.01 -2.80
N VAL A 60 4.52 7.54 -2.05
CA VAL A 60 5.26 6.80 -1.02
C VAL A 60 5.02 7.48 0.32
N VAL A 61 4.66 6.68 1.33
CA VAL A 61 4.44 7.12 2.70
C VAL A 61 5.46 6.41 3.58
N ASP A 62 6.38 7.19 4.15
CA ASP A 62 7.30 6.76 5.20
C ASP A 62 6.65 7.01 6.56
N VAL A 63 6.15 5.94 7.16
CA VAL A 63 5.31 5.99 8.36
C VAL A 63 6.17 6.38 9.57
N ARG A 64 5.80 7.45 10.25
CA ARG A 64 6.47 8.01 11.44
C ARG A 64 7.96 8.30 11.23
N SER A 65 8.35 8.67 10.01
CA SER A 65 9.75 8.88 9.65
C SER A 65 10.28 10.30 9.95
N SER A 66 9.43 11.26 10.31
CA SER A 66 9.89 12.60 10.69
C SER A 66 10.50 12.61 12.10
N PRO A 67 11.34 13.61 12.46
CA PRO A 67 11.84 13.77 13.83
C PRO A 67 10.74 13.89 14.90
N GLU A 68 9.56 14.40 14.51
CA GLU A 68 8.37 14.50 15.36
C GLU A 68 7.50 13.23 15.33
N GLY A 69 7.91 12.19 14.61
CA GLY A 69 7.18 10.94 14.46
C GLY A 69 5.94 11.04 13.56
N LYS A 70 5.90 12.04 12.66
CA LYS A 70 4.86 12.20 11.63
C LYS A 70 5.22 11.41 10.38
N ASP A 71 4.20 11.11 9.60
CA ASP A 71 4.36 10.46 8.29
C ASP A 71 4.96 11.45 7.29
N VAL A 72 5.91 10.98 6.49
CA VAL A 72 6.48 11.75 5.39
C VAL A 72 5.88 11.19 4.10
N VAL A 73 5.17 12.05 3.36
CA VAL A 73 4.49 11.66 2.12
C VAL A 73 5.22 12.29 0.94
N THR A 74 5.64 11.44 0.00
CA THR A 74 6.20 11.86 -1.29
C THR A 74 5.22 11.50 -2.39
N HIS A 75 4.78 12.49 -3.16
CA HIS A 75 3.80 12.32 -4.23
C HIS A 75 4.49 12.36 -5.60
N PHE A 76 4.04 11.50 -6.52
CA PHE A 76 4.56 11.34 -7.87
C PHE A 76 3.42 11.55 -8.86
N GLU A 77 3.47 12.64 -9.62
CA GLU A 77 2.55 12.90 -10.72
C GLU A 77 3.19 12.48 -12.04
N TYR A 78 2.37 12.11 -13.03
CA TYR A 78 2.86 11.77 -14.36
C TYR A 78 2.08 12.55 -15.40
N ASP A 79 2.78 13.03 -16.43
CA ASP A 79 2.12 13.62 -17.59
C ASP A 79 1.40 12.56 -18.45
N LYS A 80 0.68 13.01 -19.49
CA LYS A 80 -0.05 12.13 -20.42
C LYS A 80 0.85 11.14 -21.18
N PHE A 81 2.16 11.37 -21.20
CA PHE A 81 3.15 10.51 -21.84
C PHE A 81 3.87 9.60 -20.83
N GLY A 82 3.50 9.68 -19.54
CA GLY A 82 4.05 8.86 -18.48
C GLY A 82 5.41 9.30 -17.96
N ARG A 83 5.82 10.54 -18.23
CA ARG A 83 7.03 11.12 -17.67
C ARG A 83 6.70 11.75 -16.32
N GLU A 84 7.59 11.56 -15.36
CA GLU A 84 7.57 12.32 -14.12
C GLU A 84 7.93 13.78 -14.46
N PRO A 85 7.04 14.76 -14.21
CA PRO A 85 7.44 16.15 -14.29
C PRO A 85 8.50 16.35 -13.22
N ASN A 86 9.61 17.00 -13.56
CA ASN A 86 10.68 17.29 -12.61
C ASN A 86 10.07 18.11 -11.46
N ILE A 87 9.75 17.46 -10.33
CA ILE A 87 9.22 18.15 -9.16
C ILE A 87 10.42 18.92 -8.60
N PRO A 88 10.39 20.26 -8.58
CA PRO A 88 11.42 20.98 -7.85
C PRO A 88 11.31 20.49 -6.41
N SER A 89 12.33 19.78 -5.94
CA SER A 89 12.46 19.44 -4.54
C SER A 89 12.34 20.75 -3.77
N CYS A 90 11.27 20.94 -3.02
CA CYS A 90 11.17 22.04 -2.07
C CYS A 90 12.23 21.78 -1.00
N THR A 91 13.45 22.25 -1.27
CA THR A 91 14.50 22.52 -0.29
C THR A 91 14.22 23.85 0.39
#